data_AF-A0A9Q0Q6N6-F1
#
_entry.id   AF-A0A9Q0Q6N6-F1
#
_cell.length_a   1.000
_cell.length_b   1.000
_cell.length_c   1.000
_cell.angle_alpha   90.00
_cell.angle_beta   90.00
_cell.angle_gamma   90.00
#
_symmetry.space_group_name_H-M   'P 1'
#
loop_
_entity.id
_entity.type
_entity.pdbx_description
1 polymer ?
#
loop_
_entity_poly.entity_id
_entity_poly.type
_entity_poly.pdbx_seq_one_letter_code
_entity_poly.pdbx_strand_id
1 'polypeptide(L)'
;MPCANQTSAVKVENIFFRRIKGTSATEEAIKFACSDDFPCKGLYMEDVHLLSHTGGTTRSFCWQAYGSSRGLVHPSPCFSSSEGFIKEKVPSHFLQSF
;
A
#
# COMPACT_ATOMS: atom_id res chain seq x y z
N MET A 1 -16.25 -20.25 -25.25
CA MET A 1 -16.98 -19.19 -24.51
C MET A 1 -15.97 -18.10 -24.16
N PRO A 2 -16.12 -16.86 -24.65
CA PRO A 2 -15.29 -15.74 -24.21
C PRO A 2 -15.69 -15.31 -22.79
N CYS A 3 -14.73 -14.84 -22.00
CA CYS A 3 -14.98 -14.23 -20.70
C CYS A 3 -15.70 -12.89 -20.91
N ALA A 4 -16.83 -12.67 -20.24
CA ALA A 4 -17.50 -11.37 -20.25
C ALA A 4 -16.69 -10.39 -19.39
N ASN A 5 -16.43 -9.20 -19.92
CA ASN A 5 -15.83 -8.14 -19.12
C ASN A 5 -16.79 -7.74 -17.98
N GLN A 6 -16.30 -7.79 -16.76
CA GLN A 6 -16.99 -7.33 -15.55
C GLN A 6 -16.19 -6.16 -14.98
N THR A 7 -16.86 -5.05 -14.69
CA THR A 7 -16.23 -3.81 -14.18
C THR A 7 -16.18 -3.72 -12.66
N SER A 8 -16.39 -4.82 -11.94
CA SER A 8 -16.29 -4.81 -10.47
C SER A 8 -14.82 -4.65 -10.05
N ALA A 9 -14.54 -3.57 -9.31
CA ALA A 9 -13.25 -3.39 -8.68
C ALA A 9 -12.96 -4.51 -7.68
N VAL A 10 -11.77 -5.09 -7.76
CA VAL A 10 -11.33 -6.18 -6.89
C VAL A 10 -10.68 -5.58 -5.65
N LYS A 11 -11.24 -5.86 -4.48
CA LYS A 11 -10.64 -5.47 -3.21
C LYS A 11 -9.46 -6.38 -2.88
N VAL A 12 -8.28 -5.79 -2.66
CA VAL A 12 -7.08 -6.49 -2.20
C VAL A 12 -6.60 -5.88 -0.88
N GLU A 13 -6.30 -6.74 0.11
CA GLU A 13 -5.91 -6.31 1.45
C GLU A 13 -4.95 -7.31 2.12
N ASN A 14 -4.21 -6.85 3.13
CA ASN A 14 -3.28 -7.66 3.92
C ASN A 14 -2.19 -8.35 3.07
N ILE A 15 -1.45 -7.56 2.29
CA ILE A 15 -0.44 -8.04 1.36
C ILE A 15 0.95 -7.83 1.97
N PHE A 16 1.77 -8.90 1.95
CA PHE A 16 3.09 -8.90 2.56
C PHE A 16 4.19 -9.02 1.50
N PHE A 17 5.05 -8.01 1.40
CA PHE A 17 6.26 -8.00 0.58
C PHE A 17 7.48 -8.10 1.49
N ARG A 18 8.18 -9.24 1.47
CA ARG A 18 9.26 -9.51 2.43
C ARG A 18 10.53 -9.99 1.74
N ARG A 19 11.68 -9.43 2.16
CA ARG A 19 13.03 -9.87 1.77
C ARG A 19 13.25 -9.85 0.26
N ILE A 20 12.72 -8.85 -0.43
CA ILE A 20 12.87 -8.69 -1.87
C ILE A 20 14.13 -7.86 -2.13
N LYS A 21 15.08 -8.40 -2.89
CA LYS A 21 16.33 -7.71 -3.23
C LYS A 21 16.61 -7.83 -4.72
N GLY A 22 17.06 -6.75 -5.36
CA GLY A 22 17.41 -6.77 -6.77
C GLY A 22 17.51 -5.39 -7.39
N THR A 23 17.28 -5.34 -8.70
CA THR A 23 17.34 -4.10 -9.48
C THR A 23 16.06 -3.89 -10.30
N SER A 24 15.65 -2.63 -10.44
CA SER A 24 14.57 -2.20 -11.32
C SER A 24 15.11 -1.74 -12.67
N ALA A 25 14.42 -2.11 -13.75
CA ALA A 25 14.69 -1.60 -15.09
C ALA A 25 14.16 -0.16 -15.31
N THR A 26 13.26 0.30 -14.43
CA THR A 26 12.63 1.61 -14.49
C THR A 26 12.86 2.39 -13.20
N GLU A 27 12.69 3.72 -13.26
CA GLU A 27 12.79 4.60 -12.10
C GLU A 27 11.75 4.28 -11.01
N GLU A 28 10.51 3.99 -11.41
CA GLU A 28 9.43 3.54 -10.51
C GLU A 28 9.60 2.06 -10.14
N ALA A 29 10.50 1.77 -9.21
CA ALA A 29 10.78 0.40 -8.75
C ALA A 29 9.65 -0.19 -7.90
N ILE A 30 8.86 0.66 -7.23
CA ILE A 30 7.69 0.26 -6.44
C ILE A 30 6.49 1.05 -6.95
N LYS A 31 5.41 0.35 -7.30
CA LYS A 31 4.16 0.96 -7.77
C LYS A 31 2.94 0.30 -7.16
N PHE A 32 2.25 1.01 -6.28
CA PHE A 32 0.94 0.63 -5.76
C PHE A 32 -0.12 1.56 -6.34
N ALA A 33 -0.90 1.07 -7.30
CA ALA A 33 -2.00 1.81 -7.92
C ALA A 33 -3.32 1.11 -7.60
N CYS A 34 -4.00 1.55 -6.55
CA CYS A 34 -5.23 0.92 -6.04
C CYS A 34 -6.49 1.64 -6.54
N SER A 35 -7.65 1.01 -6.38
CA SER A 35 -8.93 1.62 -6.77
C SER A 35 -9.32 2.74 -5.81
N ASP A 36 -9.96 3.79 -6.32
CA ASP A 36 -10.57 4.86 -5.49
C ASP A 36 -11.71 4.33 -4.62
N ASP A 37 -12.52 3.41 -5.16
CA ASP A 37 -13.64 2.79 -4.45
C ASP A 37 -13.16 1.70 -3.46
N PHE A 38 -12.07 1.01 -3.80
CA PHE A 38 -11.49 -0.05 -2.99
C PHE A 38 -9.97 0.14 -2.78
N PRO A 39 -9.57 1.07 -1.90
CA PRO A 39 -8.16 1.29 -1.56
C PRO A 39 -7.47 0.04 -1.01
N CYS A 40 -6.19 -0.14 -1.33
CA CYS A 40 -5.40 -1.23 -0.74
C CYS A 40 -5.08 -0.90 0.71
N LYS A 41 -5.44 -1.80 1.63
CA LYS A 41 -5.18 -1.65 3.07
C LYS A 41 -4.40 -2.82 3.60
N GLY A 42 -3.53 -2.58 4.57
CA GLY A 42 -2.66 -3.61 5.14
C GLY A 42 -1.53 -4.02 4.20
N LEU A 43 -1.01 -3.09 3.40
CA LEU A 43 0.27 -3.30 2.72
C LEU A 43 1.37 -3.36 3.79
N TYR A 44 2.17 -4.41 3.77
CA TYR A 44 3.28 -4.57 4.69
C TYR A 44 4.57 -4.87 3.93
N MET A 45 5.58 -4.00 4.10
CA MET A 45 6.90 -4.17 3.49
C MET A 45 7.96 -4.45 4.56
N GLU A 46 8.76 -5.49 4.36
CA GLU A 46 9.87 -5.81 5.27
C GLU A 46 11.12 -6.19 4.49
N ASP A 47 12.22 -5.48 4.73
CA ASP A 47 13.53 -5.76 4.12
C ASP A 47 13.48 -5.82 2.57
N VAL A 48 12.90 -4.80 1.94
CA VAL A 48 12.78 -4.67 0.48
C VAL A 48 13.81 -3.67 -0.04
N HIS A 49 14.70 -4.10 -0.94
CA HIS A 49 15.77 -3.27 -1.47
C HIS A 49 15.89 -3.42 -2.99
N LEU A 50 15.44 -2.39 -3.71
CA LEU A 50 15.45 -2.32 -5.17
C LEU A 50 16.27 -1.12 -5.65
N LEU A 51 17.39 -1.39 -6.32
CA LEU A 51 18.28 -0.38 -6.91
C LEU A 51 18.00 -0.19 -8.40
N SER A 52 18.52 0.87 -9.02
CA SER A 52 18.43 1.02 -10.47
C SER A 52 19.38 0.05 -11.18
N HIS A 53 18.92 -0.62 -12.24
CA HIS A 53 19.78 -1.46 -13.08
C HIS A 53 20.76 -0.64 -13.92
N THR A 54 20.33 0.53 -14.40
CA THR A 54 21.09 1.39 -15.32
C THR A 54 21.84 2.52 -14.63
N GLY A 55 21.85 2.53 -13.29
CA GLY A 55 22.30 3.67 -12.50
C GLY A 55 21.20 4.72 -12.29
N GLY A 56 21.40 5.62 -11.33
CA GLY A 56 20.38 6.60 -10.90
C GLY A 56 19.59 6.16 -9.67
N THR A 57 18.53 6.89 -9.36
CA THR A 57 17.69 6.67 -8.18
C THR A 57 16.43 5.91 -8.54
N THR A 58 15.98 5.05 -7.64
CA THR A 58 14.65 4.43 -7.71
C THR A 58 13.68 5.22 -6.84
N ARG A 59 12.40 5.23 -7.22
CA ARG A 59 11.32 5.85 -6.45
C ARG A 59 10.11 4.93 -6.33
N SER A 60 9.25 5.30 -5.39
CA SER A 60 7.99 4.61 -5.13
C SER A 60 6.82 5.48 -5.59
N PHE A 61 5.81 4.87 -6.20
CA PHE A 61 4.52 5.50 -6.51
C PHE A 61 3.39 4.82 -5.73
N CYS A 62 2.51 5.62 -5.14
CA CYS A 62 1.38 5.15 -4.34
C CYS A 62 0.12 5.93 -4.69
N TRP A 63 -0.96 5.21 -4.92
CA TRP A 63 -2.31 5.75 -5.09
C TRP A 63 -3.29 4.88 -4.31
N GLN A 64 -4.07 5.48 -3.40
CA GLN A 64 -5.04 4.79 -2.54
C GLN A 64 -4.44 3.57 -1.80
N ALA A 65 -3.23 3.73 -1.29
CA ALA A 65 -2.44 2.66 -0.68
C ALA A 65 -2.09 3.00 0.78
N TYR A 66 -2.42 2.08 1.70
CA TYR A 66 -2.26 2.26 3.14
C TYR A 66 -1.55 1.06 3.75
N GLY A 67 -0.52 1.31 4.55
CA GLY A 67 0.34 0.24 5.03
C GLY A 67 1.33 0.63 6.09
N SER A 68 2.27 -0.29 6.35
CA SER A 68 3.41 -0.08 7.22
C SER A 68 4.65 -0.77 6.67
N SER A 69 5.81 -0.36 7.16
CA SER A 69 7.08 -0.98 6.78
C SER A 69 7.95 -1.27 8.01
N ARG A 70 8.82 -2.26 7.88
CA ARG A 70 9.81 -2.62 8.90
C ARG A 70 11.15 -2.93 8.25
N GLY A 71 12.24 -2.60 8.95
CA GLY A 71 13.59 -2.88 8.46
C GLY A 71 14.00 -1.98 7.31
N LEU A 72 14.94 -2.45 6.48
CA LEU A 72 15.46 -1.66 5.36
C LEU A 72 14.49 -1.69 4.19
N VAL A 73 13.89 -0.55 3.86
CA VAL A 73 13.05 -0.40 2.66
C VAL A 73 13.61 0.68 1.74
N HIS A 74 14.04 0.27 0.54
CA HIS A 74 14.53 1.15 -0.52
C HIS A 74 13.95 0.70 -1.89
N PRO A 75 13.41 1.62 -2.70
CA PRO A 75 13.20 3.04 -2.41
C PRO A 75 12.22 3.28 -1.27
N SER A 76 12.24 4.48 -0.67
CA SER A 76 11.42 4.80 0.49
C SER A 76 9.93 4.51 0.21
N PRO A 77 9.21 3.85 1.13
CA PRO A 77 7.80 3.56 0.93
C PRO A 77 6.99 4.87 0.91
N CYS A 78 5.97 4.93 0.04
CA CYS A 78 5.14 6.13 -0.15
C CYS A 78 3.68 5.97 0.33
N PHE A 79 3.30 4.78 0.81
CA PHE A 79 1.93 4.56 1.27
C PHE A 79 1.70 5.32 2.58
N SER A 80 0.46 5.75 2.79
CA SER A 80 0.10 6.41 4.04
C SER A 80 0.22 5.40 5.19
N SER A 81 0.95 5.78 6.25
CA SER A 81 1.04 4.96 7.45
C SER A 81 -0.34 4.82 8.07
N SER A 82 -0.73 3.59 8.37
CA SER A 82 -1.96 3.33 9.12
C SER A 82 -1.80 3.61 10.62
N GLU A 83 -0.81 4.40 11.05
CA GLU A 83 -0.59 4.66 12.48
C GLU A 83 -1.61 5.66 13.01
N GLY A 84 -2.46 5.17 13.92
CA GLY A 84 -3.17 6.01 14.88
C GLY A 84 -4.57 6.48 14.48
N PHE A 85 -5.46 5.57 14.07
CA PHE A 85 -6.89 5.83 14.32
C PHE A 85 -7.12 5.87 15.84
N ILE A 86 -6.98 7.04 16.47
CA ILE A 86 -7.98 7.43 17.47
C ILE A 86 -9.26 7.61 16.64
N LYS A 87 -9.91 6.49 16.31
CA LYS A 87 -11.34 6.50 16.14
C LYS A 87 -11.86 6.65 17.56
N GLU A 88 -12.00 7.89 18.03
CA GLU A 88 -12.98 8.17 19.06
C GLU A 88 -14.33 7.89 18.41
N LYS A 89 -14.69 6.61 18.39
CA LYS A 89 -16.03 6.17 18.06
C LYS A 89 -16.79 6.34 19.37
N VAL A 90 -17.04 7.58 19.78
CA VAL A 90 -18.03 7.85 20.82
C VAL A 90 -19.34 7.30 20.26
N PRO A 91 -19.90 6.22 20.84
CA PRO A 91 -21.16 5.70 20.37
C PRO A 91 -22.20 6.78 20.62
N SER A 92 -22.88 7.21 19.56
CA SER A 92 -24.02 8.14 19.61
C SER A 92 -25.18 7.65 20.49
N HIS A 93 -25.08 6.44 21.05
CA HIS A 93 -26.01 5.87 22.02
C HIS A 93 -25.83 6.37 23.47
N PHE A 94 -24.76 7.08 23.80
CA PHE A 94 -24.51 7.56 25.18
C PHE A 94 -25.07 8.97 25.47
N LEU A 95 -25.68 9.64 24.48
CA LEU A 95 -26.25 10.99 24.63
C LEU A 95 -27.75 11.01 25.04
N GLN A 96 -28.36 9.86 25.33
CA GLN A 96 -29.78 9.76 25.72
C GLN A 96 -30.00 9.34 27.18
N SER A 97 -29.02 9.54 28.07
CA SER A 97 -29.18 9.20 29.50
C SER A 97 -28.99 10.38 30.46
N PHE A 98 -29.33 11.59 30.01
CA PHE A 98 -29.68 12.71 30.90
C PHE A 98 -31.03 13.28 30.49
#